data_AF-A0A9E5UIS6-F1
#
_entry.id   AF-A0A9E5UIS6-F1
#
_cell.length_a   1.000
_cell.length_b   1.000
_cell.length_c   1.000
_cell.angle_alpha   90.00
_cell.angle_beta   90.00
_cell.angle_gamma   90.00
#
_symmetry.space_group_name_H-M   'P 1'
#
loop_
_entity.id
_entity.type
_entity.pdbx_description
1 polymer ?
#
loop_
_entity_poly.entity_id
_entity_poly.type
_entity_poly.pdbx_seq_one_letter_code
_entity_poly.pdbx_strand_id
1 'polypeptide(L)' 'MASAGKGKDEGDADAFMAALDHPRKAEIEALRKLVRAADKRIREGVKWNAPSFYIADHFATLKIFPPGLKQWIAQL' A
#
# COMPACT_ATOMS: atom_id res chain seq x y z
N MET A 1 11.25 18.79 -18.16
CA MET A 1 10.63 19.18 -16.88
C MET A 1 9.72 18.04 -16.42
N ALA A 2 10.26 17.07 -15.67
CA ALA A 2 9.42 16.05 -15.06
C ALA A 2 8.76 16.65 -13.81
N SER A 3 7.43 16.64 -13.80
CA SER A 3 6.65 17.09 -12.64
C SER A 3 6.92 16.13 -11.47
N ALA A 4 7.66 16.61 -10.48
CA ALA A 4 7.81 15.95 -9.20
C ALA A 4 6.46 15.98 -8.48
N GLY A 5 5.72 14.87 -8.56
CA GLY A 5 4.51 14.67 -7.75
C GLY A 5 4.89 14.74 -6.27
N LYS A 6 4.21 15.62 -5.51
CA LYS A 6 4.37 15.79 -4.06
C LYS A 6 4.37 14.43 -3.35
N GLY A 7 5.51 14.07 -2.76
CA GLY A 7 5.63 12.96 -1.83
C GLY A 7 4.76 13.20 -0.59
N LYS A 8 3.83 12.29 -0.34
CA LYS A 8 2.91 12.28 0.79
C LYS A 8 3.00 10.85 1.35
N ASP A 9 3.99 10.64 2.19
CA ASP A 9 4.96 9.59 1.82
C ASP A 9 5.47 8.72 2.99
N GLU A 10 5.00 8.99 4.21
CA GLU A 10 5.07 8.00 5.30
C GLU A 10 3.84 8.15 6.21
N GLY A 11 3.44 9.40 6.48
CA GLY A 11 2.22 9.71 7.23
C GLY A 11 0.91 9.33 6.52
N ASP A 12 0.92 9.18 5.19
CA ASP A 12 -0.28 8.84 4.43
C ASP A 12 -0.61 7.34 4.51
N ALA A 13 0.40 6.46 4.50
CA ALA A 13 0.18 5.02 4.60
C ALA A 13 -0.28 4.60 6.01
N ASP A 14 0.25 5.24 7.04
CA ASP A 14 -0.19 4.99 8.42
C ASP A 14 -1.60 5.53 8.68
N ALA A 15 -1.93 6.72 8.16
CA ALA A 15 -3.31 7.24 8.20
C ALA A 15 -4.28 6.34 7.43
N PHE A 16 -3.87 5.85 6.25
CA PHE A 16 -4.65 4.88 5.48
C PHE A 16 -4.91 3.61 6.29
N MET A 17 -3.87 3.04 6.93
CA MET A 17 -4.02 1.83 7.73
C MET A 17 -4.84 2.05 9.00
N ALA A 18 -4.80 3.23 9.61
CA ALA A 18 -5.69 3.56 10.73
C ALA A 18 -7.16 3.50 10.31
N ALA A 19 -7.50 4.06 9.14
CA ALA A 19 -8.86 4.07 8.59
C ALA A 19 -9.28 2.77 7.88
N LEU A 20 -8.35 1.87 7.57
CA LEU A 20 -8.64 0.64 6.85
C LEU A 20 -9.52 -0.30 7.70
N ASP A 21 -10.74 -0.54 7.23
CA ASP A 21 -11.64 -1.59 7.69
C ASP A 21 -11.62 -2.75 6.69
N HIS A 22 -10.85 -3.78 7.00
CA HIS A 22 -10.70 -4.96 6.14
C HIS A 22 -10.47 -6.22 6.99
N PRO A 23 -11.10 -7.37 6.67
CA PRO A 23 -10.97 -8.61 7.45
C PRO A 23 -9.53 -9.10 7.63
N ARG A 24 -8.64 -8.76 6.68
CA ARG A 24 -7.22 -9.14 6.69
C ARG A 24 -6.26 -8.00 7.07
N LYS A 25 -6.73 -7.04 7.87
CA LYS A 25 -5.93 -5.86 8.26
C LYS A 25 -4.62 -6.28 8.95
N ALA A 26 -4.68 -7.27 9.83
CA ALA A 26 -3.52 -7.74 10.57
C ALA A 26 -2.42 -8.29 9.64
N GLU A 27 -2.79 -9.06 8.62
CA GLU A 27 -1.86 -9.60 7.64
C GLU A 27 -1.28 -8.51 6.73
N ILE A 28 -2.09 -7.51 6.36
CA ILE A 28 -1.62 -6.35 5.61
C ILE A 28 -0.57 -5.59 6.44
N GLU A 29 -0.82 -5.34 7.73
CA GLU A 29 0.16 -4.71 8.62
C GLU A 29 1.44 -5.54 8.78
N ALA A 30 1.32 -6.86 8.93
CA ALA A 30 2.47 -7.75 9.04
C ALA A 30 3.34 -7.68 7.76
N LEU A 31 2.72 -7.70 6.59
CA LEU A 31 3.43 -7.57 5.31
C LEU A 31 4.11 -6.21 5.18
N ARG A 32 3.45 -5.11 5.54
CA ARG A 32 4.05 -3.76 5.54
C ARG A 32 5.33 -3.73 6.39
N LYS A 33 5.27 -4.29 7.61
CA LYS A 33 6.41 -4.36 8.54
C LYS A 33 7.58 -5.16 7.94
N LEU A 34 7.29 -6.31 7.32
CA LEU A 34 8.32 -7.14 6.68
C LEU A 34 9.01 -6.41 5.52
N VAL A 35 8.25 -5.74 4.66
CA VAL A 35 8.83 -4.98 3.54
C VAL A 35 9.71 -3.83 4.04
N ARG A 36 9.26 -3.08 5.05
CA ARG A 36 10.08 -2.00 5.65
C ARG A 36 11.32 -2.49 6.39
N ALA A 37 11.28 -3.70 6.95
CA ALA A 37 12.43 -4.30 7.61
C ALA A 37 13.51 -4.80 6.62
N ALA A 38 13.14 -5.05 5.36
CA ALA A 38 14.08 -5.56 4.36
C ALA A 38 15.18 -4.55 4.01
N ASP A 39 14.87 -3.24 4.00
CA ASP A 39 15.85 -2.16 3.84
C ASP A 39 15.34 -0.88 4.51
N LYS A 40 16.16 -0.30 5.40
CA LYS A 40 15.86 0.93 6.14
C LYS A 40 15.59 2.16 5.27
N ARG A 41 15.93 2.13 3.99
CA ARG A 41 15.66 3.20 3.01
C ARG A 41 14.24 3.15 2.46
N ILE A 42 13.53 2.03 2.62
CA ILE A 42 12.16 1.87 2.11
C ILE A 42 11.22 2.79 2.88
N ARG A 43 10.34 3.46 2.14
CA ARG A 43 9.28 4.34 2.62
C ARG A 43 7.94 3.94 2.00
N GLU A 44 6.84 4.49 2.51
CA GLU A 44 5.48 4.07 2.16
C GLU A 44 4.55 5.27 1.87
N GLY A 45 4.13 5.41 0.62
CA GLY A 45 3.05 6.32 0.22
C GLY A 45 1.73 5.58 0.03
N VAL A 46 0.73 6.29 -0.50
CA VAL A 46 -0.55 5.70 -0.92
C VAL A 46 -0.73 5.86 -2.42
N LYS A 47 -1.03 4.76 -3.12
CA LYS A 47 -1.43 4.74 -4.52
C LYS A 47 -2.65 3.85 -4.69
N TRP A 48 -3.62 4.31 -5.48
CA TRP A 48 -4.83 3.56 -5.79
C TRP A 48 -5.56 3.02 -4.54
N ASN A 49 -5.62 3.84 -3.48
CA ASN A 49 -6.22 3.48 -2.20
C ASN A 49 -5.56 2.24 -1.54
N ALA A 50 -4.23 2.12 -1.66
CA ALA A 50 -3.45 1.10 -0.99
C ALA A 50 -2.01 1.57 -0.69
N PRO A 51 -1.33 0.97 0.31
CA PRO A 51 0.07 1.26 0.59
C PRO A 51 0.99 0.92 -0.60
N SER A 52 1.91 1.82 -0.91
CA SER A 52 2.87 1.70 -1.99
C SER A 52 4.30 2.00 -1.50
N PHE A 53 5.22 1.10 -1.78
CA PHE A 53 6.60 1.12 -1.31
C PHE A 53 7.53 1.77 -2.32
N TYR A 54 8.48 2.57 -1.84
CA TYR A 54 9.45 3.28 -2.67
C TYR A 54 10.76 3.56 -1.91
N ILE A 55 11.83 3.88 -2.66
CA ILE A 55 13.10 4.41 -2.14
C ILE A 55 13.40 5.73 -2.85
N ALA A 56 13.57 5.66 -4.17
CA ALA A 56 13.61 6.81 -5.07
C ALA A 56 12.31 6.87 -5.88
N ASP A 57 11.93 5.73 -6.46
CA ASP A 57 10.67 5.53 -7.17
C ASP A 57 9.86 4.38 -6.56
N HIS A 58 8.56 4.38 -6.83
CA HIS A 58 7.66 3.30 -6.43
C HIS A 58 8.02 2.00 -7.14
N PHE A 59 8.23 0.94 -6.37
CA PHE A 59 8.57 -0.38 -6.90
C PHE A 59 7.50 -1.45 -6.59
N ALA A 60 6.66 -1.24 -5.59
CA ALA A 60 5.60 -2.19 -5.24
C ALA A 60 4.39 -1.48 -4.64
N THR A 61 3.17 -1.98 -4.90
CA THR A 61 1.92 -1.48 -4.30
C THR A 61 1.08 -2.66 -3.88
N LEU A 62 0.53 -2.63 -2.67
CA LEU A 62 -0.39 -3.69 -2.22
C LEU A 62 -1.69 -3.62 -3.02
N LYS A 63 -2.25 -4.78 -3.36
CA LYS A 63 -3.59 -4.86 -3.94
C LYS A 63 -4.58 -5.23 -2.85
N ILE A 64 -5.28 -4.23 -2.32
CA ILE A 64 -6.32 -4.40 -1.30
C ILE A 64 -7.68 -4.28 -2.00
N PHE A 65 -8.48 -5.34 -1.95
CA PHE A 65 -9.82 -5.33 -2.50
C PHE A 65 -10.81 -4.81 -1.44
N PRO A 66 -11.87 -4.10 -1.84
CA PRO A 66 -12.94 -3.74 -0.93
C PRO A 66 -13.55 -4.98 -0.28
N PRO A 67 -13.93 -4.92 1.01
CA PRO A 67 -14.68 -6.00 1.63
C PRO A 67 -15.97 -6.25 0.84
N GLY A 68 -16.22 -7.51 0.48
CA GLY A 68 -17.42 -7.92 -0.24
C GLY A 68 -17.30 -8.01 -1.77
N LEU A 69 -16.17 -7.61 -2.36
CA LEU A 69 -15.91 -7.88 -3.78
C LEU A 69 -15.53 -9.36 -3.99
N LYS A 70 -16.53 -10.24 -3.94
CA LYS A 70 -16.38 -11.63 -4.38
C LYS A 70 -16.07 -11.63 -5.88
N GLN A 71 -14.94 -12.21 -6.23
CA GLN A 71 -14.34 -12.26 -7.57
C GLN A 71 -15.30 -12.96 -8.55
N TRP A 72 -16.14 -12.21 -9.27
CA TRP A 72 -16.81 -12.69 -10.48
C TRP A 72 -15.80 -12.58 -11.63
N ILE A 73 -14.85 -13.49 -11.67
CA ILE A 73 -14.19 -13.83 -12.94
C ILE A 73 -14.81 -15.15 -13.36
N ALA A 74 -15.81 -15.07 -14.23
CA ALA A 74 -16.12 -16.18 -15.11
C ALA A 74 -14.86 -16.45 -15.93
N GLN A 75 -14.24 -17.61 -15.70
CA GLN A 75 -13.34 -18.19 -16.67
C GLN A 75 -14.20 -18.56 -17.89
N LEU A 76 -13.99 -17.83 -18.98
CA LEU A 76 -14.26 -18.30 -20.34
C LEU A 76 -12.91 -18.57 -21.00
#